data_AF-A0A453CBQ1-F1
#
_entry.id   AF-A0A453CBQ1-F1
#
_cell.length_a   1.000
_cell.length_b   1.000
_cell.length_c   1.000
_cell.angle_alpha   90.00
_cell.angle_beta   90.00
_cell.angle_gamma   90.00
#
_symmetry.space_group_name_H-M   'P 1'
#
loop_
_entity.id
_entity.type
_entity.pdbx_description
1 polymer ?
#
loop_
_entity_poly.entity_id
_entity_poly.type
_entity_poly.pdbx_seq_one_letter_code
_entity_poly.pdbx_strand_id
1 'polypeptide(L)'
;MCAACGMMYARGNDEDEKVHRAYHKSYLEGVPFKGWREETVVMRSEGGDRIILASGENSCIRNSKVQEVIKVVEKELGFGEGQLLHKLCKVYLFVSGGRIAGCLVAEPIKAAHEVIPSSASENRSNLPDNKTESAQAKHTLEFGKISFKREVLRRHNHPDKSKEECQGPGAIVCEEEAVPALCGFRAIWVVPSRRRKGIASQLVDAARKSFCEGGTLGISQCAFTPPTSEGKELASTYCKTSAFLVYRDGDV
;
A
#
# COMPACT_ATOMS: atom_id res chain seq x y z
N MET A 1 -17.74 -7.39 -16.53
CA MET A 1 -16.93 -6.67 -15.54
C MET A 1 -17.73 -5.52 -14.94
N CYS A 2 -17.64 -5.32 -13.62
CA CYS A 2 -18.15 -4.14 -12.93
C CYS A 2 -17.13 -3.00 -13.00
N ALA A 3 -17.57 -1.78 -13.39
CA ALA A 3 -16.68 -0.63 -13.51
C ALA A 3 -16.17 -0.09 -12.16
N ALA A 4 -16.94 -0.27 -11.08
CA ALA A 4 -16.58 0.27 -9.76
C ALA A 4 -15.76 -0.70 -8.90
N CYS A 5 -15.97 -2.02 -9.03
CA CYS A 5 -15.27 -3.02 -8.21
C CYS A 5 -14.42 -4.02 -9.01
N GLY A 6 -14.36 -3.91 -10.34
CA GLY A 6 -13.54 -4.77 -11.20
C GLY A 6 -14.00 -6.23 -11.32
N MET A 7 -14.94 -6.68 -10.50
CA MET A 7 -15.39 -8.08 -10.49
C MET A 7 -16.04 -8.49 -11.82
N MET A 8 -15.67 -9.68 -12.29
CA MET A 8 -16.32 -10.35 -13.42
C MET A 8 -17.52 -11.15 -12.92
N TYR A 9 -18.67 -11.01 -13.59
CA TYR A 9 -19.92 -11.71 -13.27
C TYR A 9 -20.82 -11.74 -14.51
N ALA A 10 -21.72 -12.72 -14.61
CA ALA A 10 -22.75 -12.78 -15.65
C ALA A 10 -23.94 -11.89 -15.29
N ARG A 11 -24.23 -10.89 -16.13
CA ARG A 11 -25.42 -10.04 -15.98
C ARG A 11 -26.67 -10.82 -16.36
N GLY A 12 -27.75 -10.68 -15.59
CA GLY A 12 -28.99 -11.42 -15.78
C GLY A 12 -28.98 -12.84 -15.20
N ASN A 13 -27.88 -13.28 -14.59
CA ASN A 13 -27.87 -14.46 -13.73
C ASN A 13 -28.03 -14.01 -12.27
N ASP A 14 -29.14 -14.40 -11.64
CA ASP A 14 -29.50 -13.98 -10.28
C ASP A 14 -28.47 -14.39 -9.21
N GLU A 15 -27.83 -15.56 -9.36
CA GLU A 15 -26.82 -16.05 -8.42
C GLU A 15 -25.55 -15.20 -8.50
N ASP A 16 -25.04 -14.99 -9.71
CA ASP A 16 -23.88 -14.15 -10.00
C ASP A 16 -24.11 -12.70 -9.56
N GLU A 17 -25.30 -12.17 -9.83
CA GLU A 17 -25.66 -10.82 -9.43
C GLU A 17 -25.74 -10.67 -7.91
N LYS A 18 -26.22 -11.69 -7.20
CA LYS A 18 -26.25 -11.70 -5.73
C LYS A 18 -24.84 -11.69 -5.16
N VAL A 19 -23.95 -12.53 -5.67
CA VAL A 19 -22.53 -12.55 -5.25
C VAL A 19 -21.86 -11.21 -5.58
N HIS A 20 -22.10 -10.68 -6.78
CA HIS A 20 -21.58 -9.37 -7.19
C HIS A 20 -22.07 -8.26 -6.26
N ARG A 21 -23.37 -8.17 -5.95
CA ARG A 21 -23.92 -7.15 -5.04
C ARG A 21 -23.28 -7.22 -3.65
N ALA A 22 -23.11 -8.43 -3.11
CA ALA A 22 -22.49 -8.61 -1.80
C ALA A 22 -21.01 -8.18 -1.82
N TYR A 23 -20.24 -8.65 -2.80
CA TYR A 23 -18.83 -8.26 -2.96
C TYR A 23 -18.68 -6.76 -3.19
N HIS A 24 -19.45 -6.19 -4.12
CA HIS A 24 -19.42 -4.78 -4.47
C HIS A 24 -19.65 -3.88 -3.26
N LYS A 25 -20.61 -4.24 -2.40
CA LYS A 25 -20.89 -3.51 -1.18
C LYS A 25 -19.73 -3.57 -0.19
N SER A 26 -19.14 -4.75 0.01
CA SER A 26 -17.99 -4.92 0.91
C SER A 26 -16.72 -4.25 0.36
N TYR A 27 -16.50 -4.29 -0.95
CA TYR A 27 -15.38 -3.64 -1.63
C TYR A 27 -15.46 -2.11 -1.48
N LEU A 28 -16.63 -1.52 -1.73
CA LEU A 28 -16.78 -0.07 -1.64
C LEU A 28 -16.87 0.42 -0.20
N GLU A 29 -17.69 -0.21 0.65
CA GLU A 29 -18.02 0.34 1.97
C GLU A 29 -17.20 -0.27 3.12
N GLY A 30 -16.55 -1.41 2.88
CA GLY A 30 -15.76 -2.13 3.89
C GLY A 30 -16.49 -3.30 4.54
N VAL A 31 -15.83 -3.93 5.50
CA VAL A 31 -16.33 -5.16 6.14
C VAL A 31 -17.40 -4.83 7.18
N PRO A 32 -18.60 -5.46 7.17
CA PRO A 32 -19.62 -5.22 8.17
C PRO A 32 -19.13 -5.47 9.60
N PHE A 33 -19.37 -4.50 10.48
CA PHE A 33 -18.89 -4.52 11.85
C PHE A 33 -19.84 -3.80 12.81
N LYS A 34 -20.60 -4.58 13.58
CA LYS A 34 -21.56 -4.05 14.56
C LYS A 34 -20.92 -3.57 15.87
N GLY A 35 -19.60 -3.77 16.02
CA GLY A 35 -18.88 -3.51 17.25
C GLY A 35 -18.67 -4.76 18.10
N TRP A 36 -17.77 -4.67 19.07
CA TRP A 36 -17.60 -5.63 20.15
C TRP A 36 -18.17 -5.09 21.46
N ARG A 37 -18.47 -5.98 22.41
CA ARG A 37 -18.87 -5.57 23.78
C ARG A 37 -17.79 -4.74 24.45
N GLU A 38 -16.54 -5.18 24.31
CA GLU A 38 -15.35 -4.50 24.79
C GLU A 38 -14.40 -4.24 23.62
N GLU A 39 -14.20 -2.95 23.34
CA GLU A 39 -13.32 -2.47 22.28
C GLU A 39 -12.18 -1.65 22.89
N THR A 40 -10.95 -1.98 22.50
CA THR A 40 -9.79 -1.15 22.81
C THR A 40 -9.74 0.01 21.82
N VAL A 41 -10.46 1.09 22.11
CA VAL A 41 -10.51 2.29 21.25
C VAL A 41 -9.25 3.13 21.46
N VAL A 42 -8.46 3.31 20.40
CA VAL A 42 -7.21 4.10 20.41
C VAL A 42 -7.48 5.56 20.05
N MET A 43 -8.41 5.82 19.13
CA MET A 43 -8.75 7.16 18.69
C MET A 43 -10.25 7.27 18.40
N ARG A 44 -10.84 8.43 18.67
CA ARG A 44 -12.22 8.78 18.32
C ARG A 44 -12.21 10.06 17.48
N SER A 45 -13.15 10.14 16.55
CA SER A 45 -13.46 11.35 15.80
C SER A 45 -14.85 11.86 16.20
N GLU A 46 -15.09 13.15 16.03
CA GLU A 46 -16.35 13.81 16.42
C GLU A 46 -17.59 13.23 15.69
N GLY A 47 -17.41 12.71 14.47
CA GLY A 47 -18.46 12.08 13.68
C GLY A 47 -18.83 10.64 14.07
N GLY A 48 -18.33 10.12 15.19
CA GLY A 48 -18.59 8.75 15.65
C GLY A 48 -17.67 7.68 15.04
N ASP A 49 -16.78 8.09 14.12
CA ASP A 49 -15.70 7.25 13.63
C ASP A 49 -14.69 6.98 14.77
N ARG A 50 -14.07 5.79 14.71
CA ARG A 50 -13.11 5.38 15.72
C ARG A 50 -12.08 4.41 15.17
N ILE A 51 -10.90 4.39 15.79
CA ILE A 51 -9.87 3.39 15.52
C ILE A 51 -9.77 2.49 16.75
N ILE A 52 -9.89 1.19 16.51
CA ILE A 52 -9.75 0.16 17.54
C ILE A 52 -8.49 -0.65 17.33
N LEU A 53 -7.83 -1.04 18.42
CA LEU A 53 -6.74 -2.00 18.44
C LEU A 53 -7.32 -3.40 18.71
N ALA A 54 -7.19 -4.29 17.74
CA ALA A 54 -7.60 -5.67 17.85
C ALA A 54 -6.49 -6.53 18.49
N SER A 55 -6.07 -6.20 19.72
CA SER A 55 -5.22 -7.08 20.53
C SER A 55 -6.09 -8.01 21.35
N GLY A 56 -5.79 -9.32 21.37
CA GLY A 56 -6.42 -10.25 22.30
C GLY A 56 -6.40 -11.69 21.80
N GLU A 57 -5.51 -12.50 22.37
CA GLU A 57 -5.39 -13.93 22.09
C GLU A 57 -6.65 -14.72 22.49
N ASN A 58 -7.50 -14.16 23.36
CA ASN A 58 -8.55 -14.90 24.07
C ASN A 58 -10.00 -14.67 23.58
N SER A 59 -10.23 -14.14 22.37
CA SER A 59 -11.59 -13.98 21.82
C SER A 59 -11.73 -14.54 20.40
N CYS A 60 -12.37 -15.71 20.28
CA CYS A 60 -12.64 -16.35 18.99
C CYS A 60 -13.41 -15.45 18.01
N ILE A 61 -14.34 -14.63 18.52
CA ILE A 61 -15.12 -13.67 17.71
C ILE A 61 -14.23 -12.55 17.16
N ARG A 62 -13.35 -11.98 18.01
CA ARG A 62 -12.38 -10.97 17.61
C ARG A 62 -11.44 -11.52 16.54
N ASN A 63 -10.89 -12.71 16.79
CA ASN A 63 -9.98 -13.38 15.87
C ASN A 63 -10.65 -13.68 14.53
N SER A 64 -11.88 -14.21 14.53
CA SER A 64 -12.62 -14.47 13.29
C SER A 64 -12.86 -13.20 12.47
N LYS A 65 -13.25 -12.09 13.12
CA LYS A 65 -13.47 -10.81 12.43
C LYS A 65 -12.16 -10.19 11.91
N VAL A 66 -11.07 -10.27 12.67
CA VAL A 66 -9.75 -9.83 12.21
C VAL A 66 -9.32 -10.64 10.99
N GLN A 67 -9.45 -11.96 11.03
CA GLN A 67 -9.12 -12.84 9.91
C GLN A 67 -9.97 -12.53 8.66
N GLU A 68 -11.25 -12.21 8.82
CA GLU A 68 -12.10 -11.76 7.70
C GLU A 68 -11.55 -10.49 7.03
N VAL A 69 -11.15 -9.49 7.82
CA VAL A 69 -10.56 -8.25 7.29
C VAL A 69 -9.22 -8.53 6.64
N ILE A 70 -8.37 -9.33 7.28
CA ILE A 70 -7.02 -9.65 6.78
C ILE A 70 -7.08 -10.39 5.45
N LYS A 71 -8.02 -11.31 5.26
CA LYS A 71 -8.25 -11.96 3.96
C LYS A 71 -8.58 -10.97 2.84
N VAL A 72 -9.33 -9.90 3.15
CA VAL A 72 -9.59 -8.82 2.19
C VAL A 72 -8.32 -8.05 1.89
N VAL A 73 -7.55 -7.68 2.92
CA VAL A 73 -6.30 -6.93 2.78
C VAL A 73 -5.25 -7.73 1.98
N GLU A 74 -5.06 -9.01 2.30
CA GLU A 74 -4.14 -9.91 1.61
C GLU A 74 -4.50 -10.01 0.12
N LYS A 75 -5.78 -10.24 -0.19
CA LYS A 75 -6.26 -10.33 -1.57
C LYS A 75 -6.07 -9.03 -2.35
N GLU A 76 -6.35 -7.87 -1.76
CA GLU A 76 -6.26 -6.58 -2.46
C GLU A 76 -4.82 -6.07 -2.60
N LEU A 77 -3.93 -6.41 -1.67
CA LEU A 77 -2.52 -6.03 -1.73
C LEU A 77 -1.63 -7.10 -2.38
N GLY A 78 -2.19 -8.26 -2.74
CA GLY A 78 -1.49 -9.33 -3.45
C GLY A 78 -0.62 -10.23 -2.57
N PHE A 79 -0.91 -10.33 -1.28
CA PHE A 79 -0.25 -11.29 -0.38
C PHE A 79 -0.79 -12.70 -0.59
N GLY A 80 0.03 -13.72 -0.30
CA GLY A 80 -0.45 -15.09 -0.14
C GLY A 80 -1.34 -15.25 1.09
N GLU A 81 -2.24 -16.23 1.08
CA GLU A 81 -3.15 -16.48 2.20
C GLU A 81 -2.36 -16.78 3.49
N GLY A 82 -2.62 -16.00 4.55
CA GLY A 82 -2.03 -16.17 5.88
C GLY A 82 -0.60 -15.65 6.03
N GLN A 83 -0.09 -14.86 5.08
CA GLN A 83 1.27 -14.30 5.14
C GLN A 83 1.34 -12.93 5.84
N LEU A 84 0.22 -12.23 6.00
CA LEU A 84 0.23 -10.86 6.51
C LEU A 84 0.41 -10.81 8.03
N LEU A 85 -0.18 -11.73 8.78
CA LEU A 85 -0.15 -11.70 10.24
C LEU A 85 0.83 -12.72 10.83
N HIS A 86 1.53 -12.29 11.88
CA HIS A 86 2.23 -13.18 12.82
C HIS A 86 1.97 -12.74 14.28
N LYS A 87 2.59 -13.43 15.23
CA LYS A 87 2.29 -13.29 16.67
C LYS A 87 2.53 -11.90 17.24
N LEU A 88 3.51 -11.15 16.73
CA LEU A 88 3.85 -9.82 17.26
C LEU A 88 3.09 -8.69 16.56
N CYS A 89 2.27 -9.01 15.56
CA CYS A 89 1.49 -8.00 14.86
C CYS A 89 0.42 -7.39 15.76
N LYS A 90 0.28 -6.06 15.66
CA LYS A 90 -0.82 -5.27 16.20
C LYS A 90 -1.70 -4.82 15.04
N VAL A 91 -3.01 -5.10 15.11
CA VAL A 91 -3.97 -4.77 14.06
C VAL A 91 -4.87 -3.62 14.48
N TYR A 92 -4.82 -2.53 13.72
CA TYR A 92 -5.62 -1.33 13.91
C TYR A 92 -6.74 -1.28 12.88
N LEU A 93 -7.98 -1.12 13.34
CA LEU A 93 -9.15 -1.12 12.48
C LEU A 93 -9.86 0.23 12.56
N PHE A 94 -10.02 0.90 11.43
CA PHE A 94 -10.82 2.12 11.32
C PHE A 94 -12.28 1.75 11.09
N VAL A 95 -13.14 2.14 12.03
CA VAL A 95 -14.58 1.83 12.03
C VAL A 95 -15.39 3.10 11.79
N SER A 96 -16.26 3.05 10.78
CA SER A 96 -17.18 4.13 10.43
C SER A 96 -18.51 3.56 9.94
N GLY A 97 -19.63 4.11 10.43
CA GLY A 97 -20.98 3.71 9.97
C GLY A 97 -21.28 2.21 10.10
N GLY A 98 -20.77 1.54 11.12
CA GLY A 98 -20.95 0.09 11.32
C GLY A 98 -20.15 -0.78 10.34
N ARG A 99 -19.06 -0.26 9.78
CA ARG A 99 -18.13 -0.98 8.92
C ARG A 99 -16.68 -0.70 9.26
N ILE A 100 -15.83 -1.68 9.03
CA ILE A 100 -14.38 -1.53 9.02
C ILE A 100 -13.99 -1.05 7.62
N ALA A 101 -13.60 0.22 7.53
CA ALA A 101 -13.26 0.90 6.28
C ALA A 101 -11.75 1.07 6.08
N GLY A 102 -10.94 0.73 7.08
CA GLY A 102 -9.49 0.73 6.98
C GLY A 102 -8.85 -0.23 7.97
N CYS A 103 -7.66 -0.70 7.64
CA CYS A 103 -6.86 -1.63 8.41
C CYS A 103 -5.39 -1.22 8.33
N LEU A 104 -4.69 -1.25 9.46
CA LEU A 104 -3.24 -1.13 9.52
C LEU A 104 -2.68 -2.27 10.38
N VAL A 105 -1.72 -2.99 9.81
CA VAL A 105 -0.96 -4.04 10.51
C VAL A 105 0.41 -3.46 10.84
N ALA A 106 0.74 -3.41 12.12
CA ALA A 106 2.04 -2.95 12.62
C ALA A 106 2.78 -4.09 13.31
N GLU A 107 4.10 -4.08 13.28
CA GLU A 107 4.97 -5.06 13.94
C GLU A 107 6.20 -4.39 14.56
N PRO A 108 6.83 -4.97 15.59
CA PRO A 108 8.07 -4.43 16.13
C PRO A 108 9.19 -4.68 15.12
N ILE A 109 10.09 -3.71 14.98
CA ILE A 109 11.30 -3.82 14.17
C ILE A 109 12.50 -3.31 14.98
N LYS A 110 13.71 -3.63 14.53
CA LYS A 110 14.96 -3.16 15.16
C LYS A 110 15.68 -2.13 14.29
N ALA A 111 15.51 -2.23 12.98
CA ALA A 111 16.21 -1.40 12.02
C ALA A 111 15.34 -1.09 10.79
N ALA A 112 15.73 -0.05 10.06
CA ALA A 112 15.15 0.34 8.79
C ALA A 112 16.20 1.07 7.94
N HIS A 113 15.90 1.27 6.66
CA HIS A 113 16.77 1.89 5.67
C HIS A 113 16.10 3.11 5.06
N GLU A 114 16.84 4.19 4.87
CA GLU A 114 16.32 5.40 4.25
C GLU A 114 16.16 5.20 2.74
N VAL A 115 15.01 5.56 2.19
CA VAL A 115 14.77 5.52 0.74
C VAL A 115 15.56 6.64 0.07
N ILE A 116 16.30 6.30 -0.99
CA ILE A 116 17.01 7.27 -1.81
C ILE A 116 15.98 7.95 -2.74
N PRO A 117 15.80 9.28 -2.66
CA PRO A 117 14.92 9.99 -3.57
C PRO A 117 15.36 9.81 -5.02
N SER A 118 14.45 9.34 -5.87
CA SER A 118 14.70 9.31 -7.31
C SER A 118 14.75 10.75 -7.83
N SER A 119 15.88 11.19 -8.39
CA SER A 119 16.11 12.55 -8.89
C SER A 119 15.25 12.98 -10.10
N ALA A 120 14.22 12.20 -10.44
CA ALA A 120 13.36 12.44 -11.59
C ALA A 120 12.00 13.01 -11.16
N SER A 121 11.95 14.29 -10.78
CA SER A 121 10.78 15.19 -11.01
C SER A 121 10.93 16.57 -10.36
N GLU A 122 12.06 17.24 -10.54
CA GLU A 122 12.13 18.70 -10.43
C GLU A 122 12.76 19.27 -11.71
N ASN A 123 11.98 19.35 -12.79
CA ASN A 123 12.28 20.22 -13.92
C ASN A 123 10.97 20.60 -14.62
N ARG A 124 10.32 21.65 -14.11
CA ARG A 124 9.45 22.51 -14.93
C ARG A 124 10.31 23.68 -15.42
N SER A 125 10.82 23.60 -16.63
CA SER A 125 11.27 24.79 -17.36
C SER A 125 10.99 24.63 -18.85
N ASN A 126 10.68 25.77 -19.45
CA ASN A 126 10.01 25.96 -20.72
C ASN A 126 10.93 25.73 -21.95
N LEU A 127 10.31 25.46 -23.10
CA LEU A 127 10.77 25.41 -24.53
C LEU A 127 11.99 26.30 -24.91
N PRO A 128 12.71 26.09 -26.05
CA PRO A 128 12.13 25.79 -27.38
C PRO A 128 12.83 24.72 -28.25
N ASP A 129 12.05 24.27 -29.24
CA ASP A 129 12.40 23.45 -30.40
C ASP A 129 13.71 23.88 -31.08
N ASN A 130 14.56 22.89 -31.43
CA ASN A 130 15.22 22.93 -32.72
C ASN A 130 15.55 21.53 -33.24
N LYS A 131 15.14 21.30 -34.49
CA LYS A 131 15.33 20.08 -35.26
C LYS A 131 16.78 19.91 -35.67
N THR A 132 17.32 18.69 -35.59
CA THR A 132 18.27 18.20 -36.60
C THR A 132 18.09 16.71 -36.78
N GLU A 133 17.83 16.31 -38.02
CA GLU A 133 17.60 14.96 -38.49
C GLU A 133 18.89 14.13 -38.49
N SER A 134 18.80 12.86 -38.10
CA SER A 134 19.71 11.81 -38.57
C SER A 134 18.93 10.49 -38.67
N ALA A 135 18.96 9.93 -39.87
CA ALA A 135 18.14 8.82 -40.32
C ALA A 135 18.65 7.46 -39.82
N GLN A 136 17.80 6.69 -39.12
CA GLN A 136 17.96 5.23 -39.00
C GLN A 136 16.59 4.52 -39.08
N ALA A 137 16.58 3.38 -39.77
CA ALA A 137 15.39 2.74 -40.36
C ALA A 137 14.30 2.35 -39.35
N LYS A 138 13.05 2.75 -39.63
CA LYS A 138 11.84 2.45 -38.86
C LYS A 138 11.12 1.24 -39.45
N HIS A 139 11.24 0.08 -38.83
CA HIS A 139 10.31 -1.02 -39.11
C HIS A 139 8.99 -0.72 -38.39
N THR A 140 7.98 -0.33 -39.16
CA THR A 140 6.61 -0.16 -38.68
C THR A 140 5.92 -1.52 -38.76
N LEU A 141 5.36 -2.01 -37.66
CA LEU A 141 4.51 -3.19 -37.66
C LEU A 141 3.06 -2.71 -37.64
N GLU A 142 2.28 -3.19 -38.61
CA GLU A 142 0.88 -2.83 -38.77
C GLU A 142 -0.03 -4.01 -38.44
N PHE A 143 -1.04 -3.76 -37.61
CA PHE A 143 -2.16 -4.65 -37.35
C PHE A 143 -3.45 -3.92 -37.70
N GLY A 144 -3.95 -4.15 -38.92
CA GLY A 144 -5.12 -3.43 -39.43
C GLY A 144 -4.87 -1.91 -39.46
N LYS A 145 -5.70 -1.12 -38.75
CA LYS A 145 -5.60 0.35 -38.73
C LYS A 145 -4.64 0.92 -37.67
N ILE A 146 -3.87 0.07 -36.98
CA ILE A 146 -2.98 0.49 -35.89
C ILE A 146 -1.52 0.25 -36.31
N SER A 147 -0.71 1.31 -36.28
CA SER A 147 0.71 1.27 -36.62
C SER A 147 1.59 1.52 -35.39
N PHE A 148 2.51 0.60 -35.08
CA PHE A 148 3.51 0.76 -34.02
C PHE A 148 4.90 0.98 -34.63
N LYS A 149 5.62 2.01 -34.15
CA LYS A 149 7.00 2.31 -34.57
C LYS A 149 7.97 1.79 -33.52
N ARG A 150 8.78 0.80 -33.89
CA ARG A 150 9.83 0.25 -33.02
C ARG A 150 11.14 0.99 -33.26
N GLU A 151 11.72 1.54 -32.20
CA GLU A 151 13.07 2.13 -32.22
C GLU A 151 14.08 1.05 -31.78
N VAL A 152 15.14 0.84 -32.57
CA VAL A 152 16.15 -0.18 -32.31
C VAL A 152 17.50 0.51 -32.06
N LEU A 153 17.88 0.64 -30.80
CA LEU A 153 19.22 1.07 -30.42
C LEU A 153 20.19 -0.11 -30.56
N ARG A 154 21.13 -0.02 -31.50
CA ARG A 154 22.23 -0.99 -31.63
C ARG A 154 23.32 -0.68 -30.59
N ARG A 155 23.48 -1.57 -29.61
CA ARG A 155 24.62 -1.55 -28.68
C ARG A 155 25.89 -1.99 -29.41
N HIS A 156 26.99 -1.25 -29.23
CA HIS A 156 28.35 -1.72 -29.56
C HIS A 156 28.89 -2.53 -28.37
N ASN A 157 29.56 -3.65 -28.68
CA ASN A 157 30.13 -4.57 -27.70
C ASN A 157 31.44 -4.05 -27.09
N HIS A 158 31.57 -4.15 -25.77
CA HIS A 158 32.83 -4.44 -25.10
C HIS A 158 32.53 -5.26 -23.82
N PRO A 159 33.26 -6.35 -23.50
CA PRO A 159 32.98 -7.16 -22.33
C PRO A 159 33.68 -6.58 -21.10
N ASP A 160 32.95 -6.40 -19.99
CA ASP A 160 33.34 -6.90 -18.67
C ASP A 160 32.20 -6.81 -17.64
N LYS A 161 32.31 -7.64 -16.62
CA LYS A 161 31.33 -8.06 -15.61
C LYS A 161 30.64 -6.93 -14.83
N SER A 162 29.34 -7.15 -14.57
CA SER A 162 28.63 -7.04 -13.28
C SER A 162 27.30 -6.27 -13.34
N LYS A 163 26.30 -6.87 -12.68
CA LYS A 163 24.97 -6.35 -12.31
C LYS A 163 23.97 -6.14 -13.46
N GLU A 164 23.03 -7.07 -13.57
CA GLU A 164 21.75 -6.86 -14.27
C GLU A 164 21.00 -5.70 -13.60
N GLU A 165 21.06 -4.52 -14.21
CA GLU A 165 20.17 -3.40 -13.90
C GLU A 165 18.75 -3.72 -14.40
N CYS A 166 17.93 -4.30 -13.53
CA CYS A 166 16.48 -4.27 -13.68
C CYS A 166 15.95 -2.90 -13.23
N GLN A 167 16.35 -1.82 -13.89
CA GLN A 167 15.83 -0.47 -13.63
C GLN A 167 14.46 -0.29 -14.28
N GLY A 168 13.45 -0.89 -13.65
CA GLY A 168 12.06 -0.55 -13.89
C GLY A 168 11.67 0.73 -13.13
N PRO A 169 10.73 1.55 -13.63
CA PRO A 169 10.28 2.81 -13.01
C PRO A 169 9.56 2.66 -11.64
N GLY A 170 9.64 1.51 -11.00
CA GLY A 170 8.95 1.18 -9.74
C GLY A 170 9.83 0.57 -8.65
N ALA A 171 11.15 0.43 -8.86
CA ALA A 171 12.04 -0.10 -7.83
C ALA A 171 12.26 0.95 -6.72
N ILE A 172 12.29 0.48 -5.46
CA ILE A 172 12.63 1.30 -4.30
C ILE A 172 14.08 1.01 -3.95
N VAL A 173 14.93 2.04 -4.09
CA VAL A 173 16.34 1.99 -3.71
C VAL A 173 16.47 2.65 -2.35
N CYS A 174 17.21 2.02 -1.45
CA CYS A 174 17.45 2.50 -0.09
C CYS A 174 18.94 2.46 0.21
N GLU A 175 19.36 3.27 1.18
CA GLU A 175 20.71 3.27 1.71
C GLU A 175 21.08 1.89 2.28
N GLU A 176 22.35 1.51 2.18
CA GLU A 176 22.85 0.25 2.76
C GLU A 176 22.92 0.33 4.28
N GLU A 177 23.19 1.51 4.83
CA GLU A 177 23.27 1.73 6.27
C GLU A 177 21.88 1.66 6.91
N ALA A 178 21.77 0.80 7.93
CA ALA A 178 20.54 0.63 8.68
C ALA A 178 20.49 1.61 9.87
N VAL A 179 19.34 2.24 10.08
CA VAL A 179 19.07 3.11 11.22
C VAL A 179 18.14 2.42 12.22
N PRO A 180 18.30 2.64 13.54
CA PRO A 180 17.39 2.09 14.53
C PRO A 180 15.94 2.58 14.34
N ALA A 181 15.00 1.65 14.35
CA ALA A 181 13.57 1.92 14.30
C ALA A 181 12.81 0.97 15.25
N LEU A 182 11.56 1.30 15.60
CA LEU A 182 10.78 0.56 16.60
C LEU A 182 9.50 -0.07 16.05
N CYS A 183 8.85 0.57 15.07
CA CYS A 183 7.55 0.16 14.57
C CYS A 183 7.55 0.08 13.04
N GLY A 184 7.30 -1.11 12.51
CA GLY A 184 7.09 -1.37 11.09
C GLY A 184 5.62 -1.36 10.73
N PHE A 185 5.23 -0.57 9.73
CA PHE A 185 3.91 -0.63 9.11
C PHE A 185 3.92 -1.68 7.99
N ARG A 186 3.50 -2.91 8.36
CA ARG A 186 3.54 -4.09 7.50
C ARG A 186 2.56 -4.01 6.34
N ALA A 187 1.35 -3.52 6.61
CA ALA A 187 0.34 -3.23 5.59
C ALA A 187 -0.58 -2.11 6.04
N ILE A 188 -1.00 -1.29 5.06
CA ILE A 188 -2.00 -0.24 5.26
C ILE A 188 -3.03 -0.39 4.14
N TRP A 189 -4.30 -0.48 4.52
CA TRP A 189 -5.41 -0.65 3.59
C TRP A 189 -6.57 0.26 3.97
N VAL A 190 -7.19 0.87 2.97
CA VAL A 190 -8.42 1.65 3.10
C VAL A 190 -9.31 1.34 1.91
N VAL A 191 -10.61 1.15 2.17
CA VAL A 191 -11.59 0.87 1.12
C VAL A 191 -11.54 1.95 0.03
N PRO A 192 -11.59 1.59 -1.26
CA PRO A 192 -11.43 2.55 -2.36
C PRO A 192 -12.31 3.80 -2.26
N SER A 193 -13.59 3.66 -1.87
CA SER A 193 -14.54 4.79 -1.78
C SER A 193 -14.22 5.81 -0.68
N ARG A 194 -13.31 5.46 0.25
CA ARG A 194 -12.90 6.30 1.39
C ARG A 194 -11.41 6.64 1.38
N ARG A 195 -10.67 6.28 0.33
CA ARG A 195 -9.29 6.75 0.12
C ARG A 195 -9.27 8.28 -0.02
N ARG A 196 -8.09 8.87 0.21
CA ARG A 196 -7.82 10.32 0.11
C ARG A 196 -8.67 11.19 1.04
N LYS A 197 -9.23 10.62 2.10
CA LYS A 197 -9.99 11.32 3.17
C LYS A 197 -9.26 11.33 4.52
N GLY A 198 -7.94 11.10 4.53
CA GLY A 198 -7.11 11.12 5.73
C GLY A 198 -7.14 9.85 6.61
N ILE A 199 -7.95 8.84 6.29
CA ILE A 199 -8.09 7.61 7.10
C ILE A 199 -6.74 6.88 7.31
N ALA A 200 -5.94 6.73 6.25
CA ALA A 200 -4.64 6.07 6.35
C ALA A 200 -3.69 6.82 7.30
N SER A 201 -3.65 8.15 7.22
CA SER A 201 -2.85 8.99 8.14
C SER A 201 -3.33 8.86 9.59
N GLN A 202 -4.65 8.81 9.81
CA GLN A 202 -5.21 8.59 11.15
C GLN A 202 -4.87 7.21 11.71
N LEU A 203 -4.86 6.17 10.87
CA LEU A 203 -4.41 4.82 11.25
C LEU A 203 -2.93 4.84 11.68
N VAL A 204 -2.08 5.52 10.92
CA VAL A 204 -0.65 5.68 11.26
C VAL A 204 -0.48 6.49 12.56
N ASP A 205 -1.23 7.58 12.74
CA ASP A 205 -1.21 8.36 13.99
C ASP A 205 -1.64 7.53 15.19
N ALA A 206 -2.71 6.73 15.06
CA ALA A 206 -3.18 5.84 16.10
C ALA A 206 -2.11 4.81 16.46
N ALA A 207 -1.50 4.17 15.46
CA ALA A 207 -0.41 3.23 15.67
C ALA A 207 0.76 3.89 16.41
N ARG A 208 1.25 5.04 15.93
CA ARG A 208 2.36 5.76 16.59
C ARG A 208 2.06 6.11 18.05
N LYS A 209 0.82 6.45 18.38
CA LYS A 209 0.40 6.84 19.74
C LYS A 209 0.29 5.68 20.72
N SER A 210 0.03 4.46 20.26
CA SER A 210 -0.25 3.31 21.13
C SER A 210 0.64 2.10 20.90
N PHE A 211 1.58 2.15 19.95
CA PHE A 211 2.41 0.99 19.63
C PHE A 211 3.37 0.62 20.76
N CYS A 212 4.03 1.61 21.38
CA CYS A 212 4.89 1.44 22.55
C CYS A 212 4.25 2.10 23.78
N GLU A 213 4.38 1.47 24.94
CA GLU A 213 4.00 2.09 26.20
C GLU A 213 4.93 3.27 26.50
N GLY A 214 4.38 4.40 26.93
CA GLY A 214 5.18 5.54 27.40
C GLY A 214 5.42 6.68 26.40
N GLY A 215 4.81 6.68 25.20
CA GLY A 215 4.86 7.87 24.35
C GLY A 215 4.38 7.67 22.91
N THR A 216 4.29 8.78 22.18
CA THR A 216 4.03 8.76 20.73
C THR A 216 5.34 8.59 19.98
N LEU A 217 5.43 7.57 19.12
CA LEU A 217 6.60 7.35 18.28
C LEU A 217 6.81 8.50 17.29
N GLY A 218 8.06 8.94 17.16
CA GLY A 218 8.49 9.86 16.09
C GLY A 218 8.40 9.19 14.72
N ILE A 219 8.34 10.00 13.66
CA ILE A 219 8.32 9.47 12.27
C ILE A 219 9.60 8.69 11.97
N SER A 220 10.75 9.15 12.48
CA SER A 220 12.05 8.46 12.36
C SER A 220 12.13 7.13 13.11
N GLN A 221 11.17 6.82 14.00
CA GLN A 221 11.11 5.54 14.71
C GLN A 221 10.16 4.55 14.01
N CYS A 222 9.59 4.94 12.88
CA CYS A 222 8.66 4.12 12.13
C CYS A 222 9.15 3.90 10.70
N ALA A 223 8.89 2.73 10.16
CA ALA A 223 9.24 2.37 8.80
C ALA A 223 8.09 1.63 8.12
N PHE A 224 8.11 1.57 6.79
CA PHE A 224 7.13 0.85 5.99
C PHE A 224 7.77 -0.42 5.39
N THR A 225 7.01 -1.49 5.19
CA THR A 225 7.44 -2.53 4.24
C THR A 225 7.59 -1.91 2.84
N PRO A 226 8.34 -2.52 1.90
CA PRO A 226 8.51 -1.98 0.56
C PRO A 226 7.15 -1.61 -0.06
N PRO A 227 6.83 -0.31 -0.21
CA PRO A 227 5.47 0.10 -0.49
C PRO A 227 5.06 -0.11 -1.95
N THR A 228 3.75 -0.25 -2.17
CA THR A 228 3.13 -0.08 -3.49
C THR A 228 3.23 1.37 -3.96
N SER A 229 2.83 1.68 -5.21
CA SER A 229 2.78 3.07 -5.69
C SER A 229 1.90 3.96 -4.81
N GLU A 230 0.71 3.49 -4.43
CA GLU A 230 -0.17 4.20 -3.49
C GLU A 230 0.45 4.31 -2.09
N GLY A 231 1.16 3.27 -1.65
CA GLY A 231 1.89 3.28 -0.38
C GLY A 231 3.03 4.31 -0.36
N LYS A 232 3.75 4.49 -1.48
CA LYS A 232 4.81 5.49 -1.63
C LYS A 232 4.24 6.91 -1.57
N GLU A 233 3.10 7.17 -2.21
CA GLU A 233 2.39 8.45 -2.08
C GLU A 233 1.98 8.72 -0.62
N LEU A 234 1.42 7.72 0.06
CA LEU A 234 1.04 7.84 1.47
C LEU A 234 2.25 8.13 2.35
N ALA A 235 3.31 7.32 2.24
CA ALA A 235 4.51 7.43 3.07
C ALA A 235 5.18 8.79 2.87
N SER A 236 5.38 9.22 1.61
CA SER A 236 6.01 10.50 1.32
C SER A 236 5.19 11.70 1.80
N THR A 237 3.87 11.67 1.60
CA THR A 237 2.96 12.72 2.08
C THR A 237 2.94 12.78 3.61
N TYR A 238 2.86 11.63 4.26
CA TYR A 238 2.77 11.54 5.72
C TYR A 238 4.07 11.96 6.40
N CYS A 239 5.21 11.47 5.89
CA CYS A 239 6.55 11.80 6.39
C CYS A 239 7.02 13.20 5.97
N LYS A 240 6.32 13.83 5.01
CA LYS A 240 6.70 15.11 4.38
C LYS A 240 8.08 15.07 3.72
N THR A 241 8.50 13.89 3.25
CA THR A 241 9.77 13.65 2.58
C THR A 241 9.66 12.41 1.69
N SER A 242 10.35 12.41 0.55
CA SER A 242 10.50 11.20 -0.28
C SER A 242 11.52 10.21 0.30
N ALA A 243 12.36 10.65 1.24
CA ALA A 243 13.34 9.84 1.96
C ALA A 243 12.75 9.31 3.27
N PHE A 244 11.70 8.48 3.16
CA PHE A 244 11.11 7.81 4.32
C PHE A 244 11.81 6.47 4.59
N LEU A 245 11.59 5.89 5.77
CA LEU A 245 12.22 4.64 6.17
C LEU A 245 11.44 3.42 5.65
N VAL A 246 12.17 2.42 5.15
CA VAL A 246 11.65 1.11 4.78
C VAL A 246 12.37 -0.01 5.51
N TYR A 247 11.70 -1.11 5.81
CA TYR A 247 12.31 -2.29 6.43
C TYR A 247 11.91 -3.56 5.67
N ARG A 248 12.65 -4.64 5.87
CA ARG A 248 12.41 -5.98 5.30
C ARG A 248 12.27 -7.00 6.42
N ASP A 249 11.80 -8.21 6.10
CA ASP A 249 11.58 -9.26 7.10
C ASP A 249 12.84 -9.64 7.92
N GLY A 250 14.04 -9.32 7.44
CA GLY A 250 15.30 -9.52 8.18
C GLY A 250 15.52 -8.53 9.34
N ASP A 251 14.76 -7.45 9.39
CA ASP A 251 14.97 -6.33 10.33
C ASP A 251 14.07 -6.42 11.59
N VAL A 252 13.34 -7.53 11.73
CA VAL A 252 12.36 -7.82 12.80
C VAL A 252 13.03 -8.40 14.06
#